data_AF-A0A562GPY7-F1
#
_entry.id   AF-A0A562GPY7-F1
#
_cell.length_a   1.000
_cell.length_b   1.000
_cell.length_c   1.000
_cell.angle_alpha   90.00
_cell.angle_beta   90.00
_cell.angle_gamma   90.00
#
_symmetry.space_group_name_H-M   'P 1'
#
loop_
_entity.id
_entity.type
_entity.pdbx_description
1 polymer ?
#
loop_
_entity_poly.entity_id
_entity_poly.type
_entity_poly.pdbx_seq_one_letter_code
_entity_poly.pdbx_strand_id
1 'polypeptide(L)'
;MAIDWSNLEKDYLELGSQAAVARKYGCSSTRVKQTMKKLGIKAHYDKHGSNNPKWRGGRRKDSDGYIQAYCPNHPNRTVRNEVPEHRLVMEQILGRYLLPHEIVHHKNEVKDDNDPDNLELVIDTGTHVYKNHRKYRDVWGRFYPTQEQCDDANIKIAAMKRMPTERQQQILNFLADGLTYDEISQKLGLSVFTIKWHYFRMKSKGLLA
;
A
#
# COMPACT_ATOMS: atom_id res chain seq x y z
N MET A 1 13.96 60.17 -5.48
CA MET A 1 12.53 60.54 -5.40
C MET A 1 11.88 59.69 -4.32
N ALA A 2 11.08 60.30 -3.43
CA ALA A 2 10.31 59.54 -2.45
C ALA A 2 9.17 58.81 -3.17
N ILE A 3 9.03 57.52 -2.90
CA ILE A 3 7.94 56.72 -3.44
C ILE A 3 6.68 57.06 -2.62
N ASP A 4 5.59 57.42 -3.30
CA ASP A 4 4.27 57.57 -2.67
C ASP A 4 3.64 56.17 -2.45
N TRP A 5 3.27 55.89 -1.20
CA TRP A 5 2.70 54.60 -0.78
C TRP A 5 1.20 54.66 -0.50
N SER A 6 0.55 55.81 -0.74
CA SER A 6 -0.88 56.02 -0.49
C SER A 6 -1.79 54.97 -1.14
N ASN A 7 -1.42 54.51 -2.35
CA ASN A 7 -2.18 53.53 -3.13
C ASN A 7 -1.69 52.08 -3.00
N LEU A 8 -0.75 51.79 -2.10
CA LEU A 8 -0.05 50.50 -2.04
C LEU A 8 -1.00 49.30 -1.89
N GLU A 9 -2.02 49.39 -1.05
CA GLU A 9 -2.97 48.30 -0.82
C GLU A 9 -3.80 48.00 -2.07
N LYS A 10 -4.35 49.04 -2.71
CA LYS A 10 -5.12 48.93 -3.95
C LYS A 10 -4.26 48.33 -5.07
N ASP A 11 -3.05 48.82 -5.22
CA ASP A 11 -2.11 48.35 -6.23
C ASP A 11 -1.67 46.89 -5.98
N TYR A 12 -1.57 46.48 -4.73
CA TYR A 12 -1.29 45.09 -4.37
C TYR A 12 -2.47 44.17 -4.70
N LEU A 13 -3.71 44.59 -4.41
CA LEU A 13 -4.91 43.83 -4.73
C LEU A 13 -5.12 43.68 -6.24
N GLU A 14 -4.80 44.71 -7.02
CA GLU A 14 -4.91 44.70 -8.49
C GLU A 14 -3.80 43.86 -9.14
N LEU A 15 -2.55 44.03 -8.70
CA LEU A 15 -1.39 43.37 -9.31
C LEU A 15 -1.11 41.96 -8.78
N GLY A 16 -1.74 41.57 -7.67
CA GLY A 16 -1.73 40.22 -7.10
C GLY A 16 -0.39 39.73 -6.54
N SER A 17 0.70 40.50 -6.63
CA SER A 17 2.00 40.10 -6.09
C SER A 17 2.91 41.27 -5.72
N GLN A 18 3.73 41.08 -4.68
CA GLN A 18 4.74 42.08 -4.25
C GLN A 18 5.77 42.37 -5.33
N ALA A 19 6.09 41.37 -6.17
CA ALA A 19 7.01 41.51 -7.30
C ALA A 19 6.43 42.38 -8.43
N ALA A 20 5.12 42.28 -8.70
CA ALA A 20 4.47 43.14 -9.68
C ALA A 20 4.37 44.60 -9.18
N VAL A 21 4.02 44.80 -7.91
CA VAL A 21 4.04 46.14 -7.27
C VAL A 21 5.44 46.75 -7.29
N ALA A 22 6.47 45.96 -6.98
CA ALA A 22 7.87 46.38 -7.01
C ALA A 22 8.29 46.90 -8.39
N ARG A 23 7.89 46.22 -9.47
CA ARG A 23 8.11 46.66 -10.86
C ARG A 23 7.41 47.99 -11.16
N LYS A 24 6.14 48.14 -10.76
CA LYS A 24 5.36 49.39 -10.94
C LYS A 24 6.01 50.57 -10.22
N TYR A 25 6.52 50.35 -9.02
CA TYR A 25 7.07 51.39 -8.15
C TYR A 25 8.58 51.62 -8.36
N GLY A 26 9.22 50.88 -9.29
CA GLY A 26 10.65 50.97 -9.55
C GLY A 26 11.52 50.64 -8.34
N CYS A 27 11.10 49.68 -7.50
CA CYS A 27 11.82 49.32 -6.28
C CYS A 27 11.92 47.80 -6.07
N SER A 28 12.56 47.37 -4.99
CA SER A 28 12.68 45.94 -4.66
C SER A 28 11.41 45.39 -4.01
N SER A 29 11.09 44.12 -4.27
CA SER A 29 9.99 43.40 -3.60
C SER A 29 10.15 43.35 -2.08
N THR A 30 11.39 43.34 -1.59
CA THR A 30 11.71 43.47 -0.16
C THR A 30 11.24 44.81 0.42
N ARG A 31 11.44 45.91 -0.31
CA ARG A 31 10.98 47.24 0.11
C ARG A 31 9.47 47.32 0.16
N VAL A 32 8.78 46.78 -0.85
CA VAL A 32 7.32 46.64 -0.87
C VAL A 32 6.82 45.86 0.35
N LYS A 33 7.40 44.69 0.62
CA LYS A 33 7.06 43.84 1.78
C LYS A 33 7.22 44.58 3.11
N GLN A 34 8.32 45.32 3.29
CA GLN A 34 8.58 46.10 4.51
C GLN A 34 7.56 47.21 4.69
N THR A 35 7.23 47.94 3.62
CA THR A 35 6.21 48.99 3.66
C THR A 35 4.82 48.42 3.96
N MET A 36 4.42 47.32 3.30
CA MET A 36 3.15 46.64 3.58
C MET A 36 3.02 46.26 5.06
N LYS A 37 4.10 45.68 5.64
CA LYS A 37 4.14 45.34 7.07
C LYS A 37 3.97 46.57 7.95
N LYS A 38 4.61 47.70 7.60
CA LYS A 38 4.51 48.97 8.34
C LYS A 38 3.09 49.56 8.29
N LEU A 39 2.41 49.42 7.14
CA LEU A 39 1.04 49.90 6.92
C LEU A 39 -0.04 48.89 7.36
N GLY A 40 0.33 47.72 7.88
CA GLY A 40 -0.61 46.69 8.32
C GLY A 40 -1.30 45.91 7.19
N ILE A 41 -0.86 46.07 5.94
CA ILE A 41 -1.43 45.40 4.77
C ILE A 41 -1.02 43.93 4.78
N LYS A 42 -2.00 43.03 4.81
CA LYS A 42 -1.76 41.57 4.79
C LYS A 42 -1.46 41.11 3.36
N ALA A 43 -0.37 40.37 3.21
CA ALA A 43 -0.05 39.72 1.94
C ALA A 43 -0.99 38.54 1.71
N HIS A 44 -1.79 38.61 0.64
CA HIS A 44 -2.50 37.48 0.08
C HIS A 44 -1.59 36.85 -0.97
N TYR A 45 -1.02 35.68 -0.67
CA TYR A 45 -0.40 34.83 -1.67
C TYR A 45 -1.49 33.89 -2.19
N ASP A 46 -1.60 33.75 -3.51
CA ASP A 46 -2.33 32.61 -4.06
C ASP A 46 -1.46 31.36 -3.89
N LYS A 47 -1.96 30.37 -3.16
CA LYS A 47 -1.27 29.09 -2.89
C LYS A 47 -1.87 27.94 -3.70
N HIS A 48 -2.66 28.24 -4.71
CA HIS A 48 -3.33 27.25 -5.55
C HIS A 48 -2.55 26.99 -6.84
N GLY A 49 -2.66 25.76 -7.36
CA GLY A 49 -2.06 25.39 -8.64
C GLY A 49 -0.57 25.72 -8.75
N SER A 50 -0.16 26.21 -9.93
CA SER A 50 1.21 26.58 -10.27
C SER A 50 1.78 27.73 -9.43
N ASN A 51 0.96 28.51 -8.73
CA ASN A 51 1.42 29.58 -7.85
C ASN A 51 1.99 29.05 -6.52
N ASN A 52 1.72 27.79 -6.18
CA ASN A 52 2.33 27.12 -5.04
C ASN A 52 3.76 26.65 -5.38
N PRO A 53 4.81 27.05 -4.65
CA PRO A 53 6.18 26.56 -4.89
C PRO A 53 6.33 25.03 -4.73
N LYS A 54 5.40 24.37 -4.04
CA LYS A 54 5.35 22.91 -3.90
C LYS A 54 4.60 22.22 -5.05
N TRP A 55 4.04 22.99 -5.99
CA TRP A 55 3.33 22.45 -7.14
C TRP A 55 4.27 21.69 -8.05
N ARG A 56 4.00 20.39 -8.21
CA ARG A 56 4.80 19.49 -9.05
C ARG A 56 4.05 19.18 -10.35
N GLY A 57 3.65 20.23 -11.06
CA GLY A 57 2.87 20.10 -12.29
C GLY A 57 1.51 19.41 -12.08
N GLY A 58 0.96 19.47 -10.86
CA GLY A 58 -0.30 18.81 -10.50
C GLY A 58 -0.19 17.31 -10.27
N ARG A 59 1.02 16.75 -10.16
CA ARG A 59 1.25 15.34 -9.87
C ARG A 59 1.56 15.09 -8.41
N ARG A 60 1.00 14.02 -7.86
CA ARG A 60 1.16 13.59 -6.47
C ARG A 60 1.16 12.07 -6.40
N LYS A 61 2.08 11.48 -5.65
CA LYS A 61 1.98 10.06 -5.25
C LYS A 61 1.01 9.93 -4.08
N ASP A 62 0.06 9.01 -4.15
CA ASP A 62 -0.85 8.70 -3.03
C ASP A 62 -0.26 7.69 -2.05
N SER A 63 -1.01 7.38 -0.99
CA SER A 63 -0.62 6.40 0.03
C SER A 63 -0.53 4.97 -0.52
N ASP A 64 -1.26 4.69 -1.59
CA ASP A 64 -1.29 3.38 -2.23
C ASP A 64 -0.18 3.20 -3.26
N GLY A 65 0.53 4.28 -3.59
CA GLY A 65 1.68 4.31 -4.48
C GLY A 65 1.37 4.73 -5.92
N TYR A 66 0.13 5.11 -6.24
CA TYR A 66 -0.23 5.58 -7.57
C TYR A 66 0.10 7.07 -7.74
N ILE A 67 0.46 7.46 -8.96
CA ILE A 67 0.55 8.86 -9.33
C ILE A 67 -0.85 9.37 -9.69
N GLN A 68 -1.26 10.44 -9.01
CA GLN A 68 -2.49 11.18 -9.22
C GLN A 68 -2.16 12.47 -9.97
N ALA A 69 -2.87 12.75 -11.05
CA ALA A 69 -2.72 13.96 -11.84
C ALA A 69 -3.93 14.89 -11.67
N TYR A 70 -3.67 16.18 -11.45
CA TYR A 70 -4.71 17.20 -11.32
C TYR A 70 -5.41 17.45 -12.67
N CYS A 71 -6.68 17.04 -12.76
CA CYS A 71 -7.53 17.13 -13.94
C CYS A 71 -8.94 17.60 -13.54
N PRO A 72 -9.15 18.91 -13.28
CA PRO A 72 -10.41 19.45 -12.76
C PRO A 72 -11.60 19.34 -13.73
N ASN A 73 -11.33 19.20 -15.01
CA ASN A 73 -12.36 19.07 -16.05
C ASN A 73 -12.64 17.61 -16.41
N HIS A 74 -11.95 16.64 -15.81
CA HIS A 74 -12.17 15.24 -16.13
C HIS A 74 -13.50 14.74 -15.53
N PRO A 75 -14.34 14.02 -16.29
CA PRO A 75 -15.63 13.55 -15.79
C PRO A 75 -15.46 12.55 -14.64
N ASN A 76 -14.43 11.70 -14.71
CA ASN A 76 -14.16 10.66 -13.71
C ASN A 76 -13.11 11.09 -12.66
N ARG A 77 -13.01 12.39 -12.36
CA ARG A 77 -12.08 12.89 -11.33
C ARG A 77 -12.57 12.59 -9.92
N THR A 78 -11.62 12.49 -9.00
CA THR A 78 -11.89 12.44 -7.56
C THR A 78 -12.38 13.80 -7.05
N VAL A 79 -12.86 13.84 -5.80
CA VAL A 79 -13.22 15.08 -5.08
C VAL A 79 -12.07 16.10 -4.99
N ARG A 80 -10.83 15.66 -5.18
CA ARG A 80 -9.63 16.52 -5.20
C ARG A 80 -9.30 17.05 -6.59
N ASN A 81 -10.19 16.82 -7.57
CA ASN A 81 -9.95 17.11 -8.98
C ASN A 81 -8.73 16.35 -9.54
N GLU A 82 -8.50 15.13 -9.07
CA GLU A 82 -7.37 14.28 -9.50
C GLU A 82 -7.88 13.03 -10.23
N VAL A 83 -7.10 12.49 -11.16
CA VAL A 83 -7.31 11.19 -11.81
C VAL A 83 -6.00 10.39 -11.74
N PRO A 84 -6.04 9.06 -11.51
CA PRO A 84 -4.84 8.24 -11.57
C PRO A 84 -4.18 8.31 -12.94
N GLU A 85 -2.87 8.58 -12.99
CA GLU A 85 -2.14 8.83 -14.23
C GLU A 85 -2.15 7.63 -15.17
N HIS A 86 -2.05 6.40 -14.64
CA HIS A 86 -2.18 5.18 -15.45
C HIS A 86 -3.52 5.09 -16.20
N ARG A 87 -4.61 5.66 -15.63
CA ARG A 87 -5.91 5.71 -16.32
C ARG A 87 -5.85 6.70 -17.47
N LEU A 88 -5.29 7.89 -17.23
CA LEU A 88 -5.16 8.92 -18.27
C LEU A 88 -4.32 8.45 -19.46
N VAL A 89 -3.22 7.73 -19.19
CA VAL A 89 -2.40 7.13 -20.25
C VAL A 89 -3.21 6.14 -21.07
N MET A 90 -3.95 5.24 -20.42
CA MET A 90 -4.80 4.28 -21.12
C MET A 90 -5.97 4.94 -21.89
N GLU A 91 -6.59 5.97 -21.32
CA GLU A 91 -7.64 6.76 -21.99
C GLU A 91 -7.12 7.46 -23.24
N GLN A 92 -5.88 7.97 -23.19
CA GLN A 92 -5.21 8.58 -24.34
C GLN A 92 -4.96 7.54 -25.44
N ILE A 93 -4.55 6.32 -25.10
CA ILE A 93 -4.33 5.22 -26.06
C ILE A 93 -5.66 4.81 -26.71
N LEU A 94 -6.74 4.71 -25.91
CA LEU A 94 -8.06 4.30 -26.39
C LEU A 94 -8.81 5.41 -27.16
N GLY A 95 -8.45 6.67 -26.97
CA GLY A 95 -9.16 7.82 -27.53
C GLY A 95 -10.55 8.06 -26.90
N ARG A 96 -10.82 7.47 -25.73
CA ARG A 96 -12.07 7.65 -24.97
C ARG A 96 -11.82 7.50 -23.47
N TYR A 97 -12.78 7.97 -22.66
CA TYR A 97 -12.75 7.70 -21.22
C TYR A 97 -12.93 6.21 -20.92
N LEU A 98 -12.28 5.76 -19.85
CA LEU A 98 -12.44 4.40 -19.34
C LEU A 98 -13.81 4.28 -18.67
N LEU A 99 -14.43 3.13 -18.89
CA LEU A 99 -15.68 2.75 -18.24
C LEU A 99 -15.41 2.43 -16.75
N PRO A 100 -16.44 2.50 -15.89
CA PRO A 100 -16.29 2.21 -14.47
C PRO A 100 -15.80 0.77 -14.16
N HIS A 101 -16.06 -0.19 -15.04
CA HIS A 101 -15.63 -1.59 -14.88
C HIS A 101 -14.27 -1.89 -15.53
N GLU A 102 -13.71 -0.94 -16.28
CA GLU A 102 -12.39 -1.10 -16.88
C GLU A 102 -11.27 -0.72 -15.89
N ILE A 103 -10.36 -1.68 -15.69
CA ILE A 103 -9.23 -1.59 -14.77
C ILE A 103 -7.95 -1.55 -15.59
N VAL A 104 -6.99 -0.73 -15.17
CA VAL A 104 -5.64 -0.71 -15.74
C VAL A 104 -4.71 -1.41 -14.77
N HIS A 105 -3.97 -2.40 -15.25
CA HIS A 105 -2.99 -3.18 -14.50
C HIS A 105 -1.57 -2.82 -14.92
N HIS A 106 -0.69 -2.62 -13.93
CA HIS A 106 0.75 -2.53 -14.13
C HIS A 106 1.36 -3.93 -14.17
N LYS A 107 1.90 -4.34 -15.32
CA LYS A 107 2.47 -5.69 -15.55
C LYS A 107 3.66 -5.98 -14.64
N ASN A 108 4.47 -4.96 -14.35
CA ASN A 108 5.63 -5.08 -13.47
C ASN A 108 5.33 -4.85 -11.98
N GLU A 109 4.06 -4.65 -11.61
CA GLU A 109 3.60 -4.34 -10.25
C GLU A 109 4.15 -3.02 -9.65
N VAL A 110 4.81 -2.19 -10.45
CA VAL A 110 5.33 -0.87 -10.06
C VAL A 110 4.29 0.20 -10.40
N LYS A 111 3.57 0.68 -9.37
CA LYS A 111 2.38 1.54 -9.51
C LYS A 111 2.63 2.96 -10.04
N ASP A 112 3.88 3.42 -10.03
CA ASP A 112 4.30 4.71 -10.57
C ASP A 112 5.00 4.60 -11.94
N ASP A 113 5.15 3.38 -12.47
CA ASP A 113 5.63 3.16 -13.84
C ASP A 113 4.46 3.15 -14.82
N ASN A 114 4.12 4.33 -15.32
CA ASN A 114 2.98 4.54 -16.23
C ASN A 114 3.36 4.47 -17.72
N ASP A 115 4.43 3.75 -18.07
CA ASP A 115 4.77 3.48 -19.47
C ASP A 115 3.62 2.70 -20.15
N PRO A 116 3.11 3.15 -21.32
CA PRO A 116 2.07 2.46 -22.08
C PRO A 116 2.27 0.95 -22.23
N ASP A 117 3.50 0.50 -22.46
CA ASP A 117 3.83 -0.91 -22.67
C ASP A 117 3.76 -1.72 -21.36
N ASN A 118 3.91 -1.07 -20.22
CA ASN A 118 3.75 -1.66 -18.89
C ASN A 118 2.28 -1.73 -18.42
N LEU A 119 1.36 -1.07 -19.12
CA LEU A 119 -0.05 -1.05 -18.76
C LEU A 119 -0.85 -2.10 -19.55
N GLU A 120 -1.84 -2.70 -18.88
CA GLU A 120 -2.79 -3.63 -19.49
C GLU A 120 -4.22 -3.24 -19.10
N LEU A 121 -5.12 -3.16 -20.08
CA LEU A 121 -6.54 -2.95 -19.83
C LEU A 121 -7.23 -4.30 -19.52
N VAL A 122 -7.92 -4.37 -18.39
CA VAL A 122 -8.67 -5.55 -17.96
C VAL A 122 -10.13 -5.17 -17.73
N ILE A 123 -11.04 -5.91 -18.36
CA ILE A 123 -12.48 -5.61 -18.40
C ILE A 123 -13.23 -6.20 -17.19
N ASP A 124 -12.70 -7.27 -16.59
CA ASP A 124 -13.33 -7.99 -15.48
C ASP A 124 -12.41 -8.04 -14.25
N THR A 125 -12.90 -7.48 -13.14
CA THR A 125 -12.23 -7.49 -11.84
C THR A 125 -11.96 -8.91 -11.35
N GLY A 126 -12.87 -9.86 -11.59
CA GLY A 126 -12.69 -11.25 -11.17
C GLY A 126 -11.50 -11.90 -11.87
N THR A 127 -11.45 -11.73 -13.19
CA THR A 127 -10.35 -12.18 -14.04
C THR A 127 -9.03 -11.50 -13.68
N HIS A 128 -9.04 -10.19 -13.41
CA HIS A 128 -7.85 -9.45 -12.98
C HIS A 128 -7.25 -10.04 -11.69
N VAL A 129 -8.06 -10.22 -10.66
CA VAL A 129 -7.60 -10.78 -9.37
C VAL A 129 -7.12 -12.22 -9.55
N TYR A 130 -7.84 -13.03 -10.33
CA TYR A 130 -7.47 -14.42 -10.56
C TYR A 130 -6.15 -14.57 -11.32
N LYS A 131 -5.91 -13.75 -12.36
CA LYS A 131 -4.69 -13.84 -13.19
C LYS A 131 -3.49 -13.20 -12.52
N ASN A 132 -3.67 -12.00 -11.95
CA ASN A 132 -2.56 -11.13 -11.58
C ASN A 132 -2.30 -11.08 -10.07
N HIS A 133 -3.27 -11.52 -9.24
CA HIS A 133 -3.15 -11.48 -7.77
C HIS A 133 -3.42 -12.84 -7.14
N ARG A 134 -3.15 -13.94 -7.87
CA ARG A 134 -3.39 -15.30 -7.36
C ARG A 134 -2.51 -15.57 -6.15
N LYS A 135 -3.13 -15.64 -4.97
CA LYS A 135 -2.46 -16.07 -3.74
C LYS A 135 -2.68 -17.56 -3.53
N TYR A 136 -1.62 -18.27 -3.21
CA TYR A 136 -1.64 -19.70 -2.90
C TYR A 136 -1.93 -19.91 -1.42
N ARG A 137 -2.59 -21.01 -1.07
CA ARG A 137 -2.97 -21.32 0.32
C ARG A 137 -2.44 -22.66 0.77
N ASP A 138 -1.81 -22.67 1.95
CA ASP A 138 -1.39 -23.92 2.59
C ASP A 138 -2.57 -24.66 3.23
N VAL A 139 -2.31 -25.85 3.80
CA VAL A 139 -3.29 -26.67 4.52
C VAL A 139 -3.88 -26.01 5.76
N TRP A 140 -3.34 -24.86 6.20
CA TRP A 140 -3.87 -24.04 7.30
C TRP A 140 -4.54 -22.75 6.79
N GLY A 141 -4.63 -22.56 5.48
CA GLY A 141 -5.28 -21.42 4.85
C GLY A 141 -4.44 -20.14 4.78
N ARG A 142 -3.14 -20.19 5.13
CA ARG A 142 -2.23 -19.03 5.07
C ARG A 142 -1.85 -18.72 3.62
N PHE A 143 -1.70 -17.44 3.30
CA PHE A 143 -1.43 -16.98 1.94
C PHE A 143 0.07 -16.91 1.62
N TYR A 144 0.41 -17.30 0.40
CA TYR A 144 1.74 -17.24 -0.18
C TYR A 144 1.71 -16.58 -1.57
N PRO A 145 2.72 -15.76 -1.91
CA PRO A 145 2.77 -15.08 -3.21
C PRO A 145 3.13 -16.03 -4.36
N THR A 146 3.82 -17.15 -4.10
CA THR A 146 4.13 -18.16 -5.13
C THR A 146 3.68 -19.57 -4.74
N GLN A 147 3.45 -20.41 -5.75
CA GLN A 147 3.06 -21.82 -5.55
C GLN A 147 4.19 -22.59 -4.85
N GLU A 148 5.43 -22.38 -5.26
CA GLU A 148 6.61 -23.02 -4.66
C GLU A 148 6.72 -22.74 -3.15
N GLN A 149 6.55 -21.48 -2.73
CA GLN A 149 6.57 -21.13 -1.31
C GLN A 149 5.42 -21.77 -0.52
N CYS A 150 4.25 -21.90 -1.14
CA CYS A 150 3.11 -22.58 -0.56
C CYS A 150 3.37 -24.08 -0.39
N ASP A 151 3.97 -24.71 -1.39
CA ASP A 151 4.29 -26.14 -1.39
C ASP A 151 5.37 -26.45 -0.35
N ASP A 152 6.41 -25.62 -0.26
CA ASP A 152 7.43 -25.69 0.79
C ASP A 152 6.82 -25.58 2.18
N ALA A 153 5.86 -24.68 2.37
CA ALA A 153 5.14 -24.56 3.62
C ALA A 153 4.34 -25.83 3.94
N ASN A 154 3.63 -26.39 2.96
CA ASN A 154 2.89 -27.65 3.11
C ASN A 154 3.80 -28.83 3.47
N ILE A 155 4.98 -28.93 2.85
CA ILE A 155 5.99 -29.95 3.17
C ILE A 155 6.46 -29.81 4.63
N LYS A 156 6.79 -28.59 5.06
CA LYS A 156 7.19 -28.30 6.45
C LYS A 156 6.06 -28.66 7.44
N ILE A 157 4.81 -28.35 7.11
CA ILE A 157 3.65 -28.69 7.93
C ILE A 157 3.48 -30.21 8.04
N ALA A 158 3.61 -30.92 6.93
CA ALA A 158 3.51 -32.38 6.91
C ALA A 158 4.60 -33.02 7.77
N ALA A 159 5.85 -32.54 7.66
CA ALA A 159 6.95 -32.96 8.51
C ALA A 159 6.66 -32.70 10.00
N MET A 160 6.22 -31.49 10.35
CA MET A 160 5.86 -31.11 11.72
C MET A 160 4.74 -32.01 12.29
N LYS A 161 3.72 -32.33 11.49
CA LYS A 161 2.62 -33.22 11.93
C LYS A 161 3.09 -34.64 12.20
N ARG A 162 4.14 -35.11 11.50
CA ARG A 162 4.75 -36.43 11.72
C ARG A 162 5.62 -36.49 12.97
N MET A 163 6.12 -35.37 13.47
CA MET A 163 6.93 -35.36 14.70
C MET A 163 6.08 -35.71 15.95
N PRO A 164 6.66 -36.45 16.91
CA PRO A 164 6.08 -36.59 18.23
C PRO A 164 6.15 -35.25 18.98
N THR A 165 5.09 -34.93 19.72
CA THR A 165 5.17 -33.86 20.74
C THR A 165 6.08 -34.28 21.89
N GLU A 166 6.49 -33.34 22.75
CA GLU A 166 7.33 -33.64 23.92
C GLU A 166 6.74 -34.76 24.80
N ARG A 167 5.44 -34.69 25.09
CA ARG A 167 4.73 -35.76 25.82
C ARG A 167 4.74 -37.09 25.06
N GLN A 168 4.51 -37.06 23.75
CA GLN A 168 4.58 -38.27 22.92
C GLN A 168 6.00 -38.87 22.98
N GLN A 169 7.04 -38.03 22.92
CA GLN A 169 8.43 -38.46 23.02
C GLN A 169 8.75 -39.07 24.39
N GLN A 170 8.28 -38.49 25.49
CA GLN A 170 8.44 -39.06 26.83
C GLN A 170 7.80 -40.45 26.93
N ILE A 171 6.57 -40.60 26.41
CA ILE A 171 5.88 -41.90 26.38
C ILE A 171 6.66 -42.90 25.51
N LEU A 172 7.16 -42.49 24.33
CA LEU A 172 7.99 -43.35 23.48
C LEU A 172 9.25 -43.84 24.21
N ASN A 173 9.94 -42.94 24.92
CA ASN A 173 11.14 -43.29 25.68
C ASN A 173 10.82 -44.31 26.77
N PHE A 174 9.76 -44.10 27.56
CA PHE A 174 9.38 -45.08 28.60
C PHE A 174 8.94 -46.43 28.02
N LEU A 175 8.25 -46.44 26.88
CA LEU A 175 7.90 -47.69 26.20
C LEU A 175 9.15 -48.41 25.67
N ALA A 176 10.13 -47.66 25.16
CA ALA A 176 11.42 -48.20 24.72
C ALA A 176 12.23 -48.79 25.90
N ASP A 177 12.11 -48.18 27.08
CA ASP A 177 12.69 -48.67 28.34
C ASP A 177 11.92 -49.89 28.93
N GLY A 178 10.84 -50.34 28.27
CA GLY A 178 10.09 -51.54 28.64
C GLY A 178 9.00 -51.34 29.70
N LEU A 179 8.64 -50.10 30.04
CA LEU A 179 7.61 -49.82 31.04
C LEU A 179 6.21 -50.15 30.53
N THR A 180 5.38 -50.66 31.43
CA THR A 180 3.94 -50.89 31.21
C THR A 180 3.17 -49.57 31.23
N TYR A 181 1.95 -49.57 30.67
CA TYR A 181 1.12 -48.37 30.65
C TYR A 181 0.76 -47.85 32.05
N ASP A 182 0.65 -48.73 33.04
CA ASP A 182 0.37 -48.35 34.43
C ASP A 182 1.57 -47.65 35.07
N GLU A 183 2.80 -48.12 34.82
CA GLU A 183 4.02 -47.47 35.30
C GLU A 183 4.23 -46.08 34.66
N ILE A 184 3.95 -45.97 33.35
CA ILE A 184 4.00 -44.69 32.63
C ILE A 184 2.92 -43.73 33.16
N SER A 185 1.72 -44.25 33.41
CA SER A 185 0.60 -43.51 34.00
C SER A 185 0.98 -42.89 35.35
N GLN A 186 1.59 -43.69 36.24
CA GLN A 186 2.08 -43.22 37.54
C GLN A 186 3.20 -42.18 37.41
N LYS A 187 4.19 -42.39 36.51
CA LYS A 187 5.32 -41.46 36.31
C LYS A 187 4.90 -40.10 35.76
N LEU A 188 3.95 -40.08 34.82
CA LEU A 188 3.51 -38.84 34.15
C LEU A 188 2.29 -38.18 34.82
N GLY A 189 1.68 -38.82 35.81
CA GLY A 189 0.44 -38.33 36.43
C GLY A 189 -0.74 -38.28 35.44
N LEU A 190 -0.77 -39.19 34.48
CA LEU A 190 -1.79 -39.26 33.42
C LEU A 190 -2.61 -40.54 33.56
N SER A 191 -3.84 -40.58 33.06
CA SER A 191 -4.60 -41.83 33.03
C SER A 191 -4.05 -42.82 32.00
N VAL A 192 -4.16 -44.12 32.29
CA VAL A 192 -3.81 -45.20 31.34
C VAL A 192 -4.52 -45.03 30.00
N PHE A 193 -5.77 -44.55 30.00
CA PHE A 193 -6.51 -44.21 28.78
C PHE A 193 -5.79 -43.15 27.94
N THR A 194 -5.27 -42.11 28.58
CA THR A 194 -4.52 -41.03 27.91
C THR A 194 -3.24 -41.57 27.27
N ILE A 195 -2.53 -42.47 27.97
CA ILE A 195 -1.34 -43.14 27.42
C ILE A 195 -1.71 -44.00 26.20
N LYS A 196 -2.76 -44.82 26.30
CA LYS A 196 -3.27 -45.64 25.18
C LYS A 196 -3.70 -44.78 23.99
N TRP A 197 -4.34 -43.64 24.24
CA TRP A 197 -4.72 -42.69 23.19
C TRP A 197 -3.49 -42.09 22.49
N HIS A 198 -2.47 -41.69 23.26
CA HIS A 198 -1.21 -41.21 22.67
C HIS A 198 -0.50 -42.31 21.87
N TYR A 199 -0.45 -43.54 22.38
CA TYR A 199 0.09 -44.70 21.67
C TYR A 199 -0.61 -44.91 20.32
N PHE A 200 -1.94 -44.96 20.31
CA PHE A 200 -2.72 -45.10 19.08
C PHE A 200 -2.43 -43.97 18.08
N ARG A 201 -2.37 -42.73 18.57
CA ARG A 201 -2.08 -41.54 17.74
C ARG A 201 -0.65 -41.52 17.21
N MET A 202 0.31 -42.10 17.93
CA MET A 202 1.69 -42.26 17.44
C MET A 202 1.79 -43.39 16.41
N LYS A 203 1.07 -44.49 16.62
CA LYS A 203 0.97 -45.59 15.66
C LYS A 203 0.34 -45.14 14.33
N SER A 204 -0.73 -44.33 14.38
CA SER A 204 -1.34 -43.78 13.16
C SER A 204 -0.46 -42.77 12.42
N LYS A 205 0.49 -42.14 13.12
CA LYS A 205 1.54 -41.30 12.52
C LYS A 205 2.71 -42.10 11.94
N GLY A 206 2.77 -43.41 12.15
CA GLY A 206 3.90 -44.26 11.76
C GLY A 206 5.14 -44.10 12.64
N LEU A 207 4.98 -43.60 13.87
CA LEU A 207 6.08 -43.41 14.83
C LEU A 207 6.38 -44.65 15.69
N LEU A 208 5.58 -45.69 15.56
CA LEU A 208 5.69 -46.96 16.27
C LEU A 208 5.51 -48.09 15.24
N ALA A 209 6.32 -49.13 15.36
CA ALA A 209 6.18 -50.37 14.59
C ALA A 209 4.93 -51.16 15.01
#